data_AF-A0A2E8G9A7-F1
#
_entry.id   AF-A0A2E8G9A7-F1
#
_cell.length_a   1.000
_cell.length_b   1.000
_cell.length_c   1.000
_cell.angle_alpha   90.00
_cell.angle_beta   90.00
_cell.angle_gamma   90.00
#
_symmetry.space_group_name_H-M   'P 1'
#
loop_
_entity.id
_entity.type
_entity.pdbx_description
1 polymer ?
#
loop_
_entity_poly.entity_id
_entity_poly.type
_entity_poly.pdbx_seq_one_letter_code
_entity_poly.pdbx_strand_id
1 'polypeptide(L)'
;MTVKQQALLVALFILTLGVAWFFPQALDLPVHHALQTVHNPLAEQMWDGVAHLGNGWVVVPVCFVFAGLGYWWRWELIQQVGLRCLGSYAISGAAAQGFKHLLGRPRPRIMEDPTAQWGPSFAGGFDAFPSGHTTCAFALAVVLSHTYPRWRIMFFILACLVAMARVVRGSHWVTDVVAGALLGIMCGLWIATLKLRLRLPHVPTPPA
;
A
#
# COMPACT_ATOMS: atom_id res chain seq x y z
N MET A 1 -13.52 14.88 0.78
CA MET A 1 -13.01 14.64 2.13
C MET A 1 -12.97 15.99 2.84
N THR A 2 -13.43 16.07 4.09
CA THR A 2 -13.40 17.32 4.86
C THR A 2 -12.03 17.55 5.48
N VAL A 3 -11.69 18.81 5.83
CA VAL A 3 -10.44 19.14 6.54
C VAL A 3 -10.32 18.36 7.86
N LYS A 4 -11.44 18.16 8.57
CA LYS A 4 -11.49 17.37 9.81
C LYS A 4 -11.07 15.92 9.58
N GLN A 5 -11.51 15.30 8.48
CA GLN A 5 -11.15 13.92 8.14
C GLN A 5 -9.66 13.81 7.78
N GLN A 6 -9.11 14.79 7.05
CA GLN A 6 -7.68 14.84 6.75
C GLN A 6 -6.84 14.95 8.02
N ALA A 7 -7.19 15.88 8.91
CA ALA A 7 -6.51 16.08 10.18
C ALA A 7 -6.56 14.80 11.04
N LEU A 8 -7.70 14.10 11.07
CA LEU A 8 -7.83 12.83 11.77
C LEU A 8 -6.90 11.75 11.20
N LEU A 9 -6.84 11.58 9.88
CA LEU A 9 -5.95 10.58 9.27
C LEU A 9 -4.48 10.88 9.55
N VAL A 10 -4.08 12.15 9.49
CA VAL A 10 -2.72 12.58 9.85
C VAL A 10 -2.44 12.32 11.33
N ALA A 11 -3.37 12.67 12.23
CA ALA A 11 -3.22 12.41 13.66
C ALA A 11 -3.10 10.92 13.97
N LEU A 12 -3.89 10.07 13.31
CA LEU A 12 -3.79 8.62 13.44
C LEU A 12 -2.45 8.09 12.91
N PHE A 13 -1.95 8.62 11.78
CA PHE A 13 -0.64 8.22 11.26
C PHE A 13 0.48 8.58 12.24
N ILE A 14 0.46 9.81 12.79
CA ILE A 14 1.42 10.24 13.82
C ILE A 14 1.29 9.38 15.08
N LEU A 15 0.07 9.05 15.51
CA LEU A 15 -0.16 8.15 16.63
C LEU A 15 0.46 6.78 16.37
N THR A 16 0.28 6.20 15.17
CA THR A 16 0.89 4.89 14.84
C THR A 16 2.41 4.93 14.85
N LEU A 17 3.02 6.06 14.42
CA LEU A 17 4.45 6.27 14.53
C LEU A 17 4.90 6.35 16.00
N GLY A 18 4.15 7.07 16.85
CA GLY A 18 4.40 7.13 18.29
C GLY A 18 4.29 5.76 18.97
N VAL A 19 3.27 4.97 18.62
CA VAL A 19 3.12 3.60 19.12
C VAL A 19 4.28 2.70 18.68
N ALA A 20 4.68 2.79 17.41
CA ALA A 20 5.82 2.05 16.88
C ALA A 20 7.14 2.41 17.57
N TRP A 21 7.31 3.66 17.97
CA TRP A 21 8.52 4.16 18.63
C TRP A 21 8.57 3.79 20.12
N PHE A 22 7.51 4.10 20.87
CA PHE A 22 7.53 4.01 22.34
C PHE A 22 7.01 2.67 22.88
N PHE A 23 6.18 1.95 22.13
CA PHE A 23 5.49 0.75 22.61
C PHE A 23 5.65 -0.51 21.73
N PRO A 24 6.83 -0.78 21.11
CA PRO A 24 7.00 -1.97 20.28
C PRO A 24 6.85 -3.27 21.09
N GLN A 25 7.24 -3.27 22.36
CA GLN A 25 7.13 -4.45 23.25
C GLN A 25 5.70 -4.78 23.66
N ALA A 26 4.79 -3.80 23.63
CA ALA A 26 3.40 -4.00 24.04
C ALA A 26 2.52 -4.54 22.91
N LEU A 27 2.86 -4.26 21.66
CA LEU A 27 2.02 -4.58 20.50
C LEU A 27 2.75 -5.40 19.43
N ASP A 28 3.85 -4.85 18.89
CA ASP A 28 4.50 -5.44 17.72
C ASP A 28 5.19 -6.77 18.05
N LEU A 29 5.89 -6.83 19.18
CA LEU A 29 6.67 -7.99 19.58
C LEU A 29 5.80 -9.21 19.97
N PRO A 30 4.75 -9.06 20.82
CA PRO A 30 3.89 -10.18 21.16
C PRO A 30 3.16 -10.77 19.94
N VAL A 31 2.70 -9.90 19.03
CA VAL A 31 2.03 -10.35 17.80
C VAL A 31 3.02 -11.05 16.88
N HIS A 32 4.24 -10.53 16.73
CA HIS A 32 5.28 -11.19 15.95
C HIS A 32 5.57 -12.59 16.49
N HIS A 33 5.86 -12.73 17.79
CA HIS A 33 6.13 -14.02 18.40
C HIS A 33 4.95 -15.00 18.25
N ALA A 34 3.72 -14.54 18.50
CA ALA A 34 2.53 -15.37 18.34
C ALA A 34 2.42 -15.94 16.91
N LEU A 35 2.70 -15.13 15.89
CA LEU A 35 2.60 -15.56 14.50
C LEU A 35 3.78 -16.43 14.04
N GLN A 36 4.98 -16.18 14.54
CA GLN A 36 6.16 -17.00 14.19
C GLN A 36 6.15 -18.39 14.85
N THR A 37 5.24 -18.69 15.77
CA THR A 37 5.11 -20.06 16.29
C THR A 37 4.46 -21.03 15.30
N VAL A 38 3.76 -20.52 14.28
CA VAL A 38 3.00 -21.31 13.32
C VAL A 38 3.77 -21.43 12.00
N HIS A 39 4.58 -22.48 11.87
CA HIS A 39 5.29 -22.80 10.62
C HIS A 39 4.53 -23.86 9.82
N ASN A 40 4.07 -23.50 8.63
CA ASN A 40 3.45 -24.44 7.69
C ASN A 40 3.82 -24.02 6.25
N PRO A 41 4.59 -24.85 5.51
CA PRO A 41 5.06 -24.51 4.16
C PRO A 41 3.94 -24.18 3.17
N LEU A 42 2.79 -24.86 3.26
CA LEU A 42 1.64 -24.59 2.39
C LEU A 42 1.03 -23.21 2.72
N ALA A 43 0.93 -22.88 4.00
CA ALA A 43 0.44 -21.58 4.43
C ALA A 43 1.40 -20.46 3.99
N GLU A 44 2.71 -20.67 4.13
CA GLU A 44 3.74 -19.72 3.66
C GLU A 44 3.63 -19.47 2.17
N GLN A 45 3.52 -20.53 1.35
CA GLN A 45 3.34 -20.39 -0.10
C GLN A 45 2.06 -19.61 -0.45
N MET A 46 0.96 -19.85 0.26
CA MET A 46 -0.28 -19.10 0.10
C MET A 46 -0.09 -17.61 0.42
N TRP A 47 0.58 -17.29 1.53
CA TRP A 47 0.87 -15.90 1.92
C TRP A 47 1.84 -15.21 0.97
N ASP A 48 2.76 -15.95 0.37
CA ASP A 48 3.65 -15.46 -0.69
C ASP A 48 2.84 -15.05 -1.93
N GLY A 49 1.92 -15.93 -2.35
CA GLY A 49 0.94 -15.64 -3.41
C GLY A 49 0.15 -14.36 -3.15
N VAL A 50 -0.43 -14.22 -1.95
CA VAL A 50 -1.19 -13.03 -1.55
C VAL A 50 -0.30 -11.78 -1.53
N ALA A 51 0.95 -11.89 -1.06
CA ALA A 51 1.87 -10.77 -1.02
C ALA A 51 2.22 -10.24 -2.44
N HIS A 52 2.14 -11.07 -3.48
CA HIS A 52 2.34 -10.63 -4.86
C HIS A 52 1.27 -9.65 -5.35
N LEU A 53 0.07 -9.65 -4.77
CA LEU A 53 -0.97 -8.67 -5.12
C LEU A 53 -0.59 -7.22 -4.76
N GLY A 54 0.33 -7.02 -3.81
CA GLY A 54 0.87 -5.71 -3.46
C GLY A 54 2.16 -5.33 -4.21
N ASN A 55 2.72 -6.22 -5.03
CA ASN A 55 4.01 -6.01 -5.68
C ASN A 55 3.88 -5.16 -6.95
N GLY A 56 4.84 -4.24 -7.14
CA GLY A 56 4.84 -3.33 -8.29
C GLY A 56 4.96 -4.05 -9.63
N TRP A 57 5.73 -5.15 -9.68
CA TRP A 57 5.86 -5.95 -10.90
C TRP A 57 4.56 -6.64 -11.32
N VAL A 58 3.57 -6.80 -10.43
CA VAL A 58 2.23 -7.28 -10.77
C VAL A 58 1.31 -6.09 -11.07
N VAL A 59 1.24 -5.14 -10.14
CA VAL A 59 0.26 -4.06 -10.19
C VAL A 59 0.51 -3.11 -11.37
N VAL A 60 1.77 -2.74 -11.61
CA VAL A 60 2.10 -1.73 -12.64
C VAL A 60 1.76 -2.24 -14.05
N PRO A 61 2.18 -3.46 -14.47
CA PRO A 61 1.75 -4.00 -15.77
C PRO A 61 0.24 -4.12 -15.89
N VAL A 62 -0.46 -4.57 -14.84
CA VAL A 62 -1.93 -4.63 -14.85
C VAL A 62 -2.52 -3.24 -15.09
N CYS A 63 -2.06 -2.21 -14.39
CA CYS A 63 -2.56 -0.85 -14.59
C CYS A 63 -2.31 -0.34 -16.03
N PHE A 64 -1.14 -0.64 -16.60
CA PHE A 64 -0.83 -0.31 -18.00
C PHE A 64 -1.73 -1.05 -18.99
N VAL A 65 -2.00 -2.34 -18.76
CA VAL A 65 -2.93 -3.13 -19.60
C VAL A 65 -4.33 -2.52 -19.56
N PHE A 66 -4.86 -2.21 -18.37
CA PHE A 66 -6.17 -1.56 -18.27
C PHE A 66 -6.19 -0.19 -18.96
N ALA A 67 -5.15 0.63 -18.77
CA ALA A 67 -5.02 1.91 -19.46
C ALA A 67 -4.97 1.76 -20.99
N GLY A 68 -4.20 0.79 -21.49
CA GLY A 68 -4.01 0.51 -22.91
C GLY A 68 -5.24 -0.08 -23.59
N LEU A 69 -5.90 -1.07 -22.98
CA LEU A 69 -7.16 -1.64 -23.47
C LEU A 69 -8.26 -0.58 -23.50
N GLY A 70 -8.35 0.23 -22.44
CA GLY A 70 -9.30 1.34 -22.39
C GLY A 70 -9.06 2.38 -23.49
N TYR A 71 -7.80 2.66 -23.81
CA TYR A 71 -7.44 3.53 -24.93
C TYR A 71 -7.80 2.90 -26.29
N TRP A 72 -7.38 1.64 -26.52
CA TRP A 72 -7.55 0.94 -27.79
C TRP A 72 -9.03 0.72 -28.16
N TRP A 73 -9.83 0.27 -27.19
CA TRP A 73 -11.26 0.02 -27.38
C TRP A 73 -12.16 1.23 -27.07
N ARG A 74 -11.57 2.40 -26.76
CA ARG A 74 -12.29 3.64 -26.42
C ARG A 74 -13.21 3.50 -25.20
N TRP A 75 -12.82 2.65 -24.25
CA TRP A 75 -13.53 2.47 -22.98
C TRP A 75 -12.99 3.46 -21.94
N GLU A 76 -13.53 4.68 -21.97
CA GLU A 76 -13.06 5.79 -21.12
C GLU A 76 -12.98 5.43 -19.63
N LEU A 77 -13.95 4.66 -19.12
CA LEU A 77 -13.97 4.21 -17.73
C LEU A 77 -12.75 3.34 -17.40
N ILE A 78 -12.47 2.34 -18.23
CA ILE A 78 -11.40 1.37 -18.02
C ILE A 78 -10.04 2.06 -18.12
N GLN A 79 -9.91 2.98 -19.08
CA GLN A 79 -8.70 3.78 -19.22
C GLN A 79 -8.45 4.66 -17.98
N GLN A 80 -9.47 5.37 -17.51
CA GLN A 80 -9.37 6.23 -16.33
C GLN A 80 -9.04 5.42 -15.07
N VAL A 81 -9.60 4.21 -14.93
CA VAL A 81 -9.26 3.30 -13.83
C VAL A 81 -7.78 2.93 -13.88
N GLY A 82 -7.28 2.49 -15.04
CA GLY A 82 -5.87 2.14 -15.20
C GLY A 82 -4.93 3.30 -14.84
N LEU A 83 -5.22 4.50 -15.35
CA LEU A 83 -4.40 5.69 -15.10
C LEU A 83 -4.48 6.17 -13.65
N ARG A 84 -5.66 6.15 -13.01
CA ARG A 84 -5.81 6.53 -11.60
C ARG A 84 -5.15 5.53 -10.67
N CYS A 85 -5.25 4.23 -10.96
CA CYS A 85 -4.56 3.19 -10.20
C CYS A 85 -3.03 3.30 -10.36
N LEU A 86 -2.54 3.58 -11.56
CA LEU A 86 -1.11 3.82 -11.79
C LEU A 86 -0.62 5.06 -11.01
N GLY A 87 -1.37 6.17 -11.08
CA GLY A 87 -1.07 7.39 -10.35
C GLY A 87 -1.10 7.21 -8.83
N SER A 88 -2.10 6.47 -8.30
CA SER A 88 -2.18 6.17 -6.87
C SER A 88 -1.08 5.23 -6.39
N TYR A 89 -0.71 4.24 -7.20
CA TYR A 89 0.43 3.36 -6.92
C TYR A 89 1.74 4.16 -6.86
N ALA A 90 1.99 5.00 -7.87
CA ALA A 90 3.21 5.79 -7.95
C ALA A 90 3.36 6.76 -6.77
N ILE A 91 2.31 7.54 -6.46
CA ILE A 91 2.40 8.53 -5.37
C ILE A 91 2.49 7.88 -3.99
N SER A 92 1.72 6.81 -3.76
CA SER A 92 1.73 6.09 -2.49
C SER A 92 3.05 5.35 -2.27
N GLY A 93 3.61 4.76 -3.33
CA GLY A 93 4.92 4.13 -3.33
C GLY A 93 6.05 5.14 -3.05
N ALA A 94 6.04 6.28 -3.74
CA ALA A 94 7.01 7.34 -3.51
C ALA A 94 6.93 7.89 -2.07
N ALA A 95 5.72 8.13 -1.56
CA ALA A 95 5.52 8.56 -0.18
C ALA A 95 6.06 7.52 0.82
N ALA A 96 5.75 6.23 0.63
CA ALA A 96 6.25 5.16 1.50
C ALA A 96 7.78 5.07 1.48
N GLN A 97 8.42 5.18 0.31
CA GLN A 97 9.89 5.19 0.20
C GLN A 97 10.51 6.39 0.90
N GLY A 98 9.90 7.58 0.76
CA GLY A 98 10.33 8.78 1.48
C GLY A 98 10.34 8.55 2.99
N PHE A 99 9.24 8.06 3.57
CA PHE A 99 9.18 7.76 5.00
C PHE A 99 10.16 6.67 5.43
N LYS A 100 10.33 5.61 4.64
CA LYS A 100 11.28 4.52 4.92
C LYS A 100 12.70 5.04 5.10
N HIS A 101 13.17 5.86 4.18
CA HIS A 101 14.55 6.37 4.22
C HIS A 101 14.74 7.47 5.27
N LEU A 102 13.67 8.17 5.67
CA LEU A 102 13.73 9.18 6.73
C LEU A 102 13.71 8.55 8.13
N LEU A 103 12.92 7.49 8.34
CA LEU A 103 12.71 6.89 9.66
C LEU A 103 13.64 5.71 9.92
N GLY A 104 13.97 4.95 8.87
CA GLY A 104 14.89 3.81 8.90
C GLY A 104 14.58 2.78 9.99
N ARG A 105 13.31 2.37 10.11
CA ARG A 105 12.90 1.39 11.12
C ARG A 105 13.42 -0.02 10.79
N PRO A 106 14.07 -0.71 11.74
CA PRO A 106 14.44 -2.12 11.58
C PRO A 106 13.25 -3.05 11.37
N ARG A 107 13.39 -4.00 10.43
CA ARG A 107 12.42 -5.08 10.19
C ARG A 107 12.50 -6.16 11.27
N PRO A 108 11.43 -6.96 11.46
CA PRO A 108 11.45 -8.08 12.41
C PRO A 108 12.63 -9.05 12.20
N ARG A 109 13.02 -9.30 10.96
CA ARG A 109 14.11 -10.24 10.61
C ARG A 109 15.50 -9.82 11.05
N ILE A 110 15.72 -8.54 11.32
CA ILE A 110 17.01 -8.01 11.80
C ILE A 110 16.90 -7.53 13.25
N MET A 111 15.81 -7.87 13.95
CA MET A 111 15.59 -7.43 15.32
C MET A 111 16.62 -8.02 16.29
N GLU A 112 17.15 -9.21 16.00
CA GLU A 112 18.18 -9.86 16.81
C GLU A 112 19.55 -9.18 16.69
N ASP A 113 19.72 -8.26 15.73
CA ASP A 113 20.93 -7.46 15.62
C ASP A 113 20.92 -6.35 16.69
N PRO A 114 21.80 -6.39 17.70
CA PRO A 114 21.85 -5.39 18.77
C PRO A 114 22.23 -3.99 18.27
N THR A 115 22.71 -3.86 17.03
CA THR A 115 23.03 -2.58 16.40
C THR A 115 21.86 -1.98 15.62
N ALA A 116 20.75 -2.73 15.46
CA ALA A 116 19.59 -2.28 14.71
C ALA A 116 18.82 -1.20 15.48
N GLN A 117 19.04 0.05 15.11
CA GLN A 117 18.37 1.21 15.68
C GLN A 117 17.60 1.98 14.61
N TRP A 118 16.63 2.78 15.04
CA TRP A 118 15.96 3.72 14.16
C TRP A 118 16.92 4.83 13.72
N GLY A 119 16.77 5.31 12.49
CA GLY A 119 17.54 6.44 11.97
C GLY A 119 17.62 6.39 10.45
N PRO A 120 17.78 7.54 9.76
CA PRO A 120 17.80 7.58 8.30
C PRO A 120 18.77 6.56 7.70
N SER A 121 18.26 5.69 6.82
CA SER A 121 19.04 4.57 6.28
C SER A 121 18.56 4.15 4.90
N PHE A 122 19.54 3.78 4.07
CA PHE A 122 19.33 3.12 2.77
C PHE A 122 19.72 1.63 2.83
N ALA A 123 20.16 1.14 3.99
CA ALA A 123 20.54 -0.25 4.16
C ALA A 123 19.32 -1.17 4.11
N GLY A 124 19.49 -2.32 3.45
CA GLY A 124 18.46 -3.36 3.43
C GLY A 124 18.12 -3.81 4.85
N GLY A 125 16.83 -3.88 5.18
CA GLY A 125 16.37 -4.27 6.51
C GLY A 125 15.91 -3.10 7.40
N PHE A 126 16.30 -1.85 7.08
CA PHE A 126 15.86 -0.65 7.81
C PHE A 126 14.65 0.05 7.18
N ASP A 127 14.00 -0.60 6.22
CA ASP A 127 12.89 -0.03 5.45
C ASP A 127 11.53 -0.60 5.91
N ALA A 128 11.34 -0.82 7.21
CA ALA A 128 10.12 -1.43 7.74
C ALA A 128 8.91 -0.49 7.75
N PHE A 129 9.10 0.76 8.21
CA PHE A 129 8.00 1.71 8.42
C PHE A 129 7.94 2.79 7.32
N PRO A 130 6.77 3.05 6.74
CA PRO A 130 5.57 2.23 6.73
C PRO A 130 5.69 1.06 5.72
N SER A 131 4.78 0.09 5.80
CA SER A 131 4.73 -1.01 4.82
C SER A 131 4.35 -0.50 3.43
N GLY A 132 5.27 -0.63 2.46
CA GLY A 132 5.06 -0.21 1.07
C GLY A 132 3.95 -0.99 0.36
N HIS A 133 3.95 -2.33 0.46
CA HIS A 133 2.89 -3.19 -0.10
C HIS A 133 1.52 -2.83 0.42
N THR A 134 1.40 -2.61 1.74
CA THR A 134 0.15 -2.21 2.36
C THR A 134 -0.28 -0.82 1.89
N THR A 135 0.65 0.13 1.85
CA THR A 135 0.40 1.50 1.38
C THR A 135 -0.18 1.51 -0.03
N CYS A 136 0.46 0.79 -0.96
CA CYS A 136 -0.02 0.72 -2.34
C CYS A 136 -1.37 -0.03 -2.44
N ALA A 137 -1.54 -1.15 -1.73
CA ALA A 137 -2.78 -1.93 -1.78
C ALA A 137 -3.99 -1.12 -1.29
N PHE A 138 -3.85 -0.38 -0.19
CA PHE A 138 -4.91 0.50 0.32
C PHE A 138 -5.17 1.70 -0.60
N ALA A 139 -4.13 2.26 -1.23
CA ALA A 139 -4.30 3.33 -2.23
C ALA A 139 -5.11 2.86 -3.45
N LEU A 140 -4.82 1.66 -3.97
CA LEU A 140 -5.60 1.03 -5.04
C LEU A 140 -7.03 0.75 -4.59
N ALA A 141 -7.20 0.19 -3.39
CA ALA A 141 -8.51 -0.13 -2.86
C ALA A 141 -9.41 1.10 -2.76
N VAL A 142 -8.87 2.26 -2.36
CA VAL A 142 -9.62 3.53 -2.36
C VAL A 142 -10.03 3.96 -3.76
N VAL A 143 -9.10 3.97 -4.72
CA VAL A 143 -9.39 4.38 -6.11
C VAL A 143 -10.45 3.48 -6.75
N LEU A 144 -10.31 2.16 -6.57
CA LEU A 144 -11.25 1.18 -7.09
C LEU A 144 -12.60 1.27 -6.38
N SER A 145 -12.63 1.48 -5.07
CA SER A 145 -13.88 1.68 -4.32
C SER A 145 -14.61 2.95 -4.72
N HIS A 146 -13.89 4.01 -5.07
CA HIS A 146 -14.49 5.26 -5.54
C HIS A 146 -15.14 5.08 -6.92
N THR A 147 -14.53 4.26 -7.77
CA THR A 147 -15.04 3.99 -9.13
C THR A 147 -16.16 2.94 -9.12
N TYR A 148 -16.01 1.88 -8.32
CA TYR A 148 -16.90 0.73 -8.25
C TYR A 148 -17.42 0.54 -6.81
N PRO A 149 -18.33 1.42 -6.34
CA PRO A 149 -18.76 1.44 -4.93
C PRO A 149 -19.42 0.15 -4.46
N ARG A 150 -20.04 -0.61 -5.37
CA ARG A 150 -20.66 -1.91 -5.08
C ARG A 150 -19.64 -2.97 -4.63
N TRP A 151 -18.38 -2.83 -5.06
CA TRP A 151 -17.29 -3.77 -4.76
C TRP A 151 -16.32 -3.25 -3.68
N ARG A 152 -16.64 -2.12 -3.03
CA ARG A 152 -15.75 -1.47 -2.04
C ARG A 152 -15.24 -2.44 -0.97
N ILE A 153 -16.13 -3.28 -0.44
CA ILE A 153 -15.81 -4.21 0.65
C ILE A 153 -14.78 -5.22 0.15
N MET A 154 -14.95 -5.75 -1.06
CA MET A 154 -14.03 -6.70 -1.66
C MET A 154 -12.62 -6.10 -1.83
N PHE A 155 -12.50 -4.87 -2.32
CA PHE A 155 -11.19 -4.23 -2.49
C PHE A 155 -10.45 -4.02 -1.16
N PHE A 156 -11.16 -3.61 -0.11
CA PHE A 156 -10.56 -3.48 1.21
C PHE A 156 -10.23 -4.83 1.85
N ILE A 157 -11.02 -5.89 1.60
CA ILE A 157 -10.65 -7.25 2.02
C ILE A 157 -9.34 -7.68 1.35
N LEU A 158 -9.18 -7.46 0.05
CA LEU A 158 -7.93 -7.78 -0.66
C LEU A 158 -6.74 -6.98 -0.11
N ALA A 159 -6.92 -5.69 0.18
CA ALA A 159 -5.88 -4.87 0.80
C ALA A 159 -5.52 -5.35 2.22
N CYS A 160 -6.52 -5.77 3.01
CA CYS A 160 -6.31 -6.38 4.33
C CYS A 160 -5.57 -7.72 4.24
N LEU A 161 -5.85 -8.53 3.22
CA LEU A 161 -5.13 -9.79 2.99
C LEU A 161 -3.65 -9.53 2.66
N VAL A 162 -3.36 -8.53 1.81
CA VAL A 162 -1.97 -8.11 1.54
C VAL A 162 -1.30 -7.64 2.83
N ALA A 163 -1.97 -6.79 3.60
CA ALA A 163 -1.50 -6.33 4.91
C ALA A 163 -1.16 -7.49 5.86
N MET A 164 -2.08 -8.45 6.00
CA MET A 164 -1.89 -9.63 6.85
C MET A 164 -0.70 -10.46 6.40
N ALA A 165 -0.57 -10.70 5.09
CA ALA A 165 0.55 -11.44 4.52
C ALA A 165 1.92 -10.82 4.88
N ARG A 166 2.01 -9.49 5.02
CA ARG A 166 3.26 -8.81 5.43
C ARG A 166 3.64 -9.09 6.87
N VAL A 167 2.65 -9.19 7.77
CA VAL A 167 2.87 -9.47 9.20
C VAL A 167 3.18 -10.95 9.42
N VAL A 168 2.37 -11.84 8.83
CA VAL A 168 2.54 -13.31 8.99
C VAL A 168 3.91 -13.76 8.49
N ARG A 169 4.40 -13.23 7.37
CA ARG A 169 5.74 -13.53 6.83
C ARG A 169 6.91 -12.90 7.61
N GLY A 170 6.64 -12.26 8.74
CA GLY A 170 7.64 -11.55 9.55
C GLY A 170 8.35 -10.43 8.77
N SER A 171 7.74 -9.89 7.72
CA SER A 171 8.39 -8.87 6.87
C SER A 171 8.21 -7.45 7.41
N HIS A 172 7.14 -7.24 8.17
CA HIS A 172 6.74 -5.95 8.74
C HIS A 172 6.06 -6.16 10.10
N TRP A 173 6.15 -5.14 10.94
CA TRP A 173 5.42 -5.03 12.19
C TRP A 173 3.94 -4.71 11.96
N VAL A 174 3.08 -4.92 12.96
CA VAL A 174 1.65 -4.59 12.85
C VAL A 174 1.49 -3.08 12.66
N THR A 175 2.23 -2.28 13.43
CA THR A 175 2.20 -0.82 13.32
C THR A 175 2.66 -0.31 11.96
N ASP A 176 3.63 -0.97 11.29
CA ASP A 176 4.05 -0.62 9.92
C ASP A 176 2.90 -0.75 8.91
N VAL A 177 2.10 -1.81 9.09
CA VAL A 177 0.98 -2.15 8.22
C VAL A 177 -0.20 -1.21 8.47
N VAL A 178 -0.50 -0.87 9.72
CA VAL A 178 -1.53 0.12 10.05
C VAL A 178 -1.15 1.50 9.51
N ALA A 179 0.10 1.94 9.73
CA ALA A 179 0.60 3.20 9.19
C ALA A 179 0.56 3.22 7.66
N GLY A 180 0.94 2.10 7.03
CA GLY A 180 0.84 1.94 5.59
C GLY A 180 -0.59 2.04 5.08
N ALA A 181 -1.57 1.43 5.74
CA ALA A 181 -2.97 1.53 5.38
C ALA A 181 -3.47 2.99 5.43
N LEU A 182 -3.13 3.73 6.49
CA LEU A 182 -3.49 5.14 6.63
C LEU A 182 -2.87 6.01 5.53
N LEU A 183 -1.57 5.85 5.28
CA LEU A 183 -0.87 6.58 4.21
C LEU A 183 -1.47 6.24 2.84
N GLY A 184 -1.74 4.97 2.58
CA GLY A 184 -2.39 4.49 1.37
C GLY A 184 -3.77 5.11 1.15
N ILE A 185 -4.59 5.16 2.20
CA ILE A 185 -5.91 5.80 2.16
C ILE A 185 -5.79 7.28 1.79
N MET A 186 -4.86 8.01 2.42
CA MET A 186 -4.64 9.43 2.14
C MET A 186 -4.24 9.66 0.67
N CYS A 187 -3.24 8.91 0.18
CA CYS A 187 -2.78 8.99 -1.21
C CYS A 187 -3.88 8.60 -2.21
N GLY A 188 -4.59 7.51 -1.94
CA GLY A 188 -5.69 7.03 -2.78
C GLY A 188 -6.83 8.03 -2.86
N LEU A 189 -7.21 8.66 -1.73
CA LEU A 189 -8.25 9.68 -1.70
C LEU A 189 -7.84 10.93 -2.48
N TRP A 190 -6.56 11.32 -2.38
CA TRP A 190 -6.03 12.45 -3.13
C TRP A 190 -6.17 12.23 -4.64
N ILE A 191 -5.77 11.05 -5.15
CA ILE A 191 -5.90 10.71 -6.57
C ILE A 191 -7.36 10.51 -6.99
N ALA A 192 -8.17 9.81 -6.18
CA ALA A 192 -9.56 9.53 -6.51
C ALA A 192 -10.41 10.81 -6.62
N THR A 193 -10.07 11.84 -5.85
CA THR A 193 -10.78 13.13 -5.86
C THR A 193 -10.14 14.17 -6.78
N LEU A 194 -8.95 13.90 -7.32
CA LEU A 194 -8.32 14.75 -8.31
C LEU A 194 -9.22 14.80 -9.55
N LYS A 195 -9.71 16.00 -9.89
CA LYS A 195 -10.43 16.24 -11.15
C LYS A 195 -9.43 16.26 -12.31
N LEU A 196 -8.68 15.18 -12.49
CA LEU A 196 -7.98 14.90 -13.73
C LEU A 196 -9.05 14.63 -14.79
N ARG A 197 -9.55 15.68 -15.42
CA ARG A 197 -10.02 15.59 -16.81
C ARG A 197 -8.76 15.42 -17.63
N LEU A 198 -8.24 14.20 -17.69
CA LEU A 198 -7.34 13.82 -18.76
C LEU A 198 -8.18 13.96 -20.04
N ARG A 199 -8.18 15.16 -20.64
CA ARG A 199 -8.63 15.37 -22.00
C ARG A 199 -7.62 14.62 -22.85
N LEU A 200 -7.87 13.34 -23.02
CA LEU A 200 -7.07 12.53 -23.90
C LEU A 200 -7.26 13.09 -25.31
N PRO A 201 -6.19 13.25 -26.09
CA PRO A 201 -6.32 13.70 -27.47
C PRO A 201 -7.33 12.82 -28.18
N HIS A 202 -8.33 13.44 -28.82
CA HIS A 202 -9.28 12.74 -29.68
C HIS A 202 -8.47 12.04 -30.77
N VAL A 203 -8.39 10.71 -30.71
CA VAL A 203 -7.79 9.92 -31.78
C VAL A 203 -8.79 9.95 -32.94
N PRO A 204 -8.41 10.48 -34.12
CA PRO A 204 -9.29 10.49 -35.28
C PRO A 204 -9.75 9.07 -35.58
N THR A 205 -11.04 8.88 -35.86
CA THR A 205 -11.53 7.61 -36.39
C THR A 205 -10.84 7.34 -37.73
N PRO A 206 -10.30 6.12 -37.97
CA PRO A 206 -9.80 5.77 -39.28
C PRO A 206 -10.92 5.93 -40.32
N PRO A 207 -10.60 6.40 -41.54
CA PRO A 207 -11.60 6.51 -42.60
C PRO A 207 -12.22 5.13 -42.87
N ALA A 208 -13.55 5.14 -43.07
CA ALA A 208 -14.36 3.96 -43.36
C ALA A 208 -14.01 3.34 -44.72
#